data_AF-F0GD31-F1
#
_entry.id   AF-F0GD31-F1
#
_cell.length_a   1.000
_cell.length_b   1.000
_cell.length_c   1.000
_cell.angle_alpha   90.00
_cell.angle_beta   90.00
_cell.angle_gamma   90.00
#
_symmetry.space_group_name_H-M   'P 1'
#
loop_
_entity.id
_entity.type
_entity.pdbx_description
1 polymer ?
#
loop_
_entity_poly.entity_id
_entity_poly.type
_entity_poly.pdbx_seq_one_letter_code
_entity_poly.pdbx_strand_id
1 'polypeptide(L)' 'MYDVEVVSDGKAYDVRVDSNNGTILTSSIDSSDRDGHDALD' A
#
# COMPACT_ATOMS: atom_id res chain seq x y z
N MET A 1 -2.32 1.38 16.13
CA MET A 1 -2.13 1.60 14.68
C MET A 1 -3.09 0.67 13.95
N TYR A 2 -3.77 1.16 12.93
CA TYR A 2 -4.56 0.35 12.02
C TYR A 2 -3.85 0.22 10.68
N ASP A 3 -4.05 -0.92 10.04
CA ASP A 3 -3.61 -1.19 8.69
C ASP A 3 -4.86 -1.37 7.84
N VAL A 4 -4.98 -0.54 6.81
CA VAL A 4 -6.20 -0.41 6.00
C VAL A 4 -5.81 -0.64 4.56
N GLU A 5 -6.37 -1.69 3.95
CA GLU A 5 -6.27 -1.96 2.53
C GLU A 5 -7.37 -1.21 1.79
N VAL A 6 -6.98 -0.34 0.86
CA VAL A 6 -7.90 0.41 0.00
C VAL A 6 -7.71 -0.05 -1.43
N VAL A 7 -8.78 -0.48 -2.10
CA VAL A 7 -8.74 -0.83 -3.52
C VAL A 7 -9.40 0.27 -4.33
N SER A 8 -8.69 0.83 -5.31
CA SER A 8 -9.20 1.88 -6.21
C SER A 8 -8.52 1.79 -7.57
N ASP A 9 -9.30 1.90 -8.65
CA ASP A 9 -8.80 1.83 -10.04
C ASP A 9 -7.93 0.58 -10.32
N GLY A 10 -8.30 -0.56 -9.74
CA GLY A 10 -7.55 -1.81 -9.87
C GLY A 10 -6.19 -1.83 -9.16
N LYS A 11 -5.93 -0.87 -8.27
CA LYS A 11 -4.72 -0.81 -7.43
C LYS A 11 -5.12 -0.98 -5.97
N ALA A 12 -4.34 -1.77 -5.23
CA ALA A 12 -4.44 -1.85 -3.79
C ALA A 12 -3.44 -0.88 -3.14
N TYR A 13 -3.84 -0.30 -2.02
CA TYR A 13 -3.06 0.65 -1.24
C TYR A 13 -3.06 0.23 0.21
N ASP A 14 -1.87 0.08 0.79
CA ASP A 14 -1.67 -0.09 2.22
C ASP A 14 -1.59 1.27 2.90
N VAL A 15 -2.57 1.56 3.76
CA VAL A 15 -2.65 2.81 4.51
C VAL A 15 -2.48 2.52 6.00
N ARG A 16 -1.43 3.09 6.61
CA ARG A 16 -1.23 3.06 8.05
C ARG A 16 -1.89 4.26 8.70
N VAL A 17 -2.72 3.99 9.70
CA VAL A 17 -3.50 5.02 10.39
C VAL A 17 -3.18 5.00 11.88
N ASP A 18 -2.95 6.19 12.45
CA ASP A 18 -2.83 6.38 13.90
C ASP A 18 -4.14 6.01 14.58
N SER A 19 -4.06 5.14 15.58
CA SER A 19 -5.27 4.63 16.25
C SER A 19 -5.86 5.59 17.26
N ASN A 20 -5.16 6.67 17.62
CA ASN A 20 -5.64 7.61 18.64
C ASN A 20 -6.49 8.72 18.02
N ASN A 21 -6.11 9.18 16.82
CA ASN A 21 -6.72 10.34 16.17
C ASN A 21 -7.19 10.07 14.72
N GLY A 22 -6.85 8.92 14.13
CA GLY A 22 -7.24 8.59 12.76
C GLY A 22 -6.38 9.25 11.68
N THR A 23 -5.25 9.85 12.08
CA THR A 23 -4.31 10.49 11.14
C THR A 23 -3.61 9.46 10.27
N ILE A 24 -3.53 9.72 8.97
CA ILE A 24 -2.76 8.90 8.04
C ILE A 24 -1.26 9.10 8.33
N LEU A 25 -0.57 8.01 8.66
CA LEU A 25 0.86 8.00 8.92
C LEU A 25 1.64 7.70 7.64
N THR A 26 1.16 6.78 6.80
CA THR A 26 1.81 6.37 5.55
C THR A 26 0.78 5.76 4.61
N SER A 27 1.01 5.91 3.30
CA SER A 27 0.29 5.19 2.26
C SER A 27 1.27 4.68 1.20
N SER A 28 1.19 3.39 0.87
CA SER A 28 1.97 2.77 -0.21
C SER A 28 1.04 2.04 -1.15
N ILE A 29 1.38 2.01 -2.44
CA ILE A 29 0.67 1.14 -3.39
C ILE A 29 1.20 -0.27 -3.15
N ASP A 30 0.31 -1.24 -2.91
CA ASP A 30 0.70 -2.64 -2.92
C ASP A 30 1.00 -3.01 -4.37
N SER A 31 2.29 -2.93 -4.70
CA SER A 31 2.84 -3.38 -5.98
C SER A 31 3.55 -4.70 -5.79
N SER A 32 2.96 -5.60 -4.99
CA SER A 32 3.46 -6.97 -4.82
C SER A 32 3.31 -7.81 -6.10
N ASP A 33 2.56 -7.30 -7.10
CA ASP A 33 2.47 -7.83 -8.48
C ASP A 33 3.43 -7.16 -9.49
N ARG A 34 4.48 -6.46 -9.05
CA ARG A 34 5.63 -6.17 -9.93
C ARG A 34 6.76 -7.13 -9.62
N ASP A 35 6.54 -8.34 -10.12
CA ASP A 35 7.55 -9.27 -10.61
C ASP A 35 8.91 -8.60 -10.84
N GLY A 36 9.86 -8.91 -9.96
CA GLY A 36 11.25 -8.53 -10.12
C GLY A 36 11.99 -9.58 -10.94
N HIS A 37 11.72 -9.74 -12.24
CA HIS A 37 12.41 -10.79 -13.00
C HIS A 37 12.81 -10.56 -14.47
N ASP A 38 12.91 -9.33 -15.00
CA ASP A 38 13.50 -9.13 -16.35
C ASP A 38 14.36 -7.86 -16.49
N ALA A 39 15.49 -7.81 -15.77
CA ALA A 39 16.56 -6.87 -16.07
C ALA A 39 17.92 -7.60 -16.09
N LEU A 40 18.06 -8.57 -16.99
CA LEU A 40 19.34 -9.06 -17.50
C LEU A 40 19.20 -9.36 -19.01
N ASP A 41 19.23 -8.32 -19.84
CA ASP A 41 19.65 -8.40 -21.25
C ASP A 41 20.60 -7.23 -21.55
#